data_AF-A0A935PI05-F1
#
_entry.id   AF-A0A935PI05-F1
#
_cell.length_a   1.000
_cell.length_b   1.000
_cell.length_c   1.000
_cell.angle_alpha   90.00
_cell.angle_beta   90.00
_cell.angle_gamma   90.00
#
_symmetry.space_group_name_H-M   'P 1'
#
loop_
_entity.id
_entity.type
_entity.pdbx_description
1 polymer ?
#
loop_
_entity_poly.entity_id
_entity_poly.type
_entity_poly.pdbx_seq_one_letter_code
_entity_poly.pdbx_strand_id
1 'polypeptide(L)'
;MPRIKSAKKRMRQTKVRTAANKTQRSALRTAVKKVRAAATPAEAAEALKGAESALDRAGRKNLVHRNTAARTKSRLAKAANKVAKA
;
A
#
# COMPACT_ATOMS: atom_id res chain seq x y z
N MET A 1 -10.80 -1.57 -30.75
CA MET A 1 -10.50 -0.12 -30.79
C MET A 1 -11.77 0.65 -30.42
N PRO A 2 -11.71 1.71 -29.59
CA PRO A 2 -12.93 2.39 -29.12
C PRO A 2 -13.61 3.11 -30.29
N ARG A 3 -14.90 2.84 -30.50
CA ARG A 3 -15.71 3.42 -31.59
C ARG A 3 -16.21 4.83 -31.27
N ILE A 4 -16.34 5.17 -29.99
CA ILE A 4 -16.87 6.45 -29.50
C ILE A 4 -15.73 7.37 -29.02
N LYS A 5 -15.80 8.67 -29.32
CA LYS A 5 -14.80 9.69 -28.92
C LYS A 5 -14.54 9.69 -27.40
N SER A 6 -15.59 9.56 -26.59
CA SER A 6 -15.50 9.48 -25.12
C SER A 6 -14.71 8.26 -24.66
N ALA A 7 -14.90 7.09 -25.29
CA ALA A 7 -14.17 5.87 -24.98
C ALA A 7 -12.67 5.99 -25.33
N LYS A 8 -12.32 6.62 -26.45
CA LYS A 8 -10.92 6.93 -26.81
C LYS A 8 -10.26 7.84 -25.77
N LYS A 9 -10.97 8.84 -25.25
CA LYS A 9 -10.50 9.69 -24.14
C LYS A 9 -10.29 8.91 -22.85
N ARG A 10 -11.26 8.07 -22.45
CA ARG A 10 -11.16 7.22 -21.26
C ARG A 10 -9.97 6.27 -21.33
N MET A 11 -9.74 5.63 -22.48
CA MET A 11 -8.59 4.75 -22.67
C MET A 11 -7.25 5.45 -22.42
N ARG A 12 -7.07 6.67 -22.94
CA ARG A 12 -5.85 7.47 -22.70
C ARG A 12 -5.68 7.81 -21.22
N GLN A 13 -6.75 8.25 -20.56
CA GLN A 13 -6.72 8.59 -19.13
C GLN A 13 -6.42 7.37 -18.25
N THR A 14 -7.01 6.21 -18.57
CA THR A 14 -6.78 4.97 -17.84
C THR A 14 -5.32 4.54 -17.92
N LYS A 15 -4.67 4.62 -19.09
CA LYS A 15 -3.24 4.28 -19.22
C LYS A 15 -2.36 5.08 -18.25
N VAL A 16 -2.56 6.40 -18.19
CA VAL A 16 -1.80 7.29 -17.30
C VAL A 16 -2.08 6.97 -15.82
N ARG A 17 -3.35 6.83 -15.45
CA ARG A 17 -3.74 6.51 -14.07
C ARG A 17 -3.23 5.15 -13.62
N THR A 18 -3.29 4.14 -14.49
CA THR A 18 -2.79 2.79 -14.19
C THR A 18 -1.28 2.79 -13.96
N ALA A 19 -0.50 3.53 -14.77
CA ALA A 19 0.94 3.66 -14.57
C ALA A 19 1.28 4.29 -13.21
N ALA A 20 0.63 5.40 -12.85
CA ALA A 20 0.84 6.06 -11.56
C ALA A 20 0.38 5.19 -10.36
N ASN A 21 -0.74 4.49 -10.49
CA ASN A 21 -1.23 3.60 -9.44
C ASN A 21 -0.32 2.37 -9.26
N LYS A 22 0.31 1.88 -10.34
CA LYS A 22 1.23 0.75 -10.30
C LYS A 22 2.45 1.07 -9.42
N THR A 23 3.07 2.24 -9.60
CA THR A 23 4.25 2.66 -8.82
C THR A 23 3.90 2.88 -7.35
N GLN A 24 2.75 3.48 -7.05
CA GLN A 24 2.30 3.67 -5.68
C GLN A 24 1.99 2.33 -4.99
N ARG A 25 1.35 1.39 -5.71
CA ARG A 25 1.07 0.05 -5.19
C ARG A 25 2.35 -0.76 -4.96
N SER A 26 3.35 -0.66 -5.83
CA SER A 26 4.63 -1.34 -5.63
C SER A 26 5.35 -0.78 -4.40
N ALA A 27 5.42 0.54 -4.24
CA ALA A 27 6.01 1.16 -3.06
C ALA A 27 5.33 0.72 -1.76
N LEU A 28 3.98 0.65 -1.74
CA LEU A 28 3.22 0.18 -0.59
C LEU A 28 3.50 -1.29 -0.27
N ARG A 29 3.59 -2.17 -1.28
CA ARG A 29 3.97 -3.57 -1.08
C ARG A 29 5.37 -3.71 -0.51
N THR A 30 6.31 -2.89 -0.97
CA THR A 30 7.68 -2.86 -0.44
C THR A 30 7.69 -2.44 1.03
N ALA A 31 6.94 -1.40 1.41
CA ALA A 31 6.82 -0.97 2.81
C ALA A 31 6.27 -2.10 3.71
N VAL A 32 5.21 -2.79 3.26
CA VAL A 32 4.65 -3.96 3.97
C VAL A 32 5.68 -5.10 4.08
N LYS A 33 6.48 -5.34 3.03
CA LYS A 33 7.53 -6.38 3.04
C LYS A 33 8.64 -6.05 4.03
N LYS A 34 9.05 -4.79 4.14
CA LYS A 34 10.06 -4.34 5.12
C LYS A 34 9.66 -4.67 6.55
N VAL A 35 8.41 -4.39 6.94
CA VAL A 35 7.91 -4.72 8.29
C VAL A 35 7.97 -6.23 8.56
N ARG A 36 7.65 -7.06 7.57
CA ARG A 36 7.68 -8.53 7.72
C ARG A 36 9.10 -9.11 7.75
N ALA A 37 10.07 -8.41 7.19
CA ALA A 37 11.46 -8.84 7.13
C ALA A 37 12.30 -8.30 8.30
N ALA A 38 11.74 -7.43 9.15
CA ALA A 38 12.43 -6.93 10.32
C ALA A 38 12.80 -8.08 11.27
N ALA A 39 14.07 -8.12 11.68
CA ALA A 39 14.60 -9.16 12.55
C ALA A 39 14.63 -8.71 14.01
N THR A 40 14.78 -7.40 14.26
CA THR A 40 14.83 -6.85 15.61
C THR A 40 13.55 -6.08 15.97
N PRO A 41 13.22 -5.96 17.27
CA PRO A 41 12.07 -5.16 17.72
C PRO A 41 12.17 -3.67 17.34
N ALA A 42 13.39 -3.11 17.36
CA ALA A 42 13.63 -1.71 17.01
C ALA A 42 13.35 -1.45 15.51
N GLU A 43 13.89 -2.29 14.62
CA GLU A 43 13.64 -2.21 13.18
C GLU A 43 12.16 -2.42 12.84
N ALA A 44 11.49 -3.35 13.55
CA ALA A 44 10.08 -3.61 13.35
C ALA A 44 9.22 -2.37 13.70
N ALA A 45 9.54 -1.66 14.79
CA ALA A 45 8.84 -0.46 15.21
C ALA A 45 9.00 0.70 14.22
N GLU A 46 10.21 0.94 13.71
CA GLU A 46 10.46 1.98 12.72
C GLU A 46 9.81 1.68 11.37
N ALA A 47 9.97 0.44 10.88
CA ALA A 47 9.35 0.00 9.64
C ALA A 47 7.82 0.09 9.72
N LEU A 48 7.24 -0.24 10.88
CA LEU A 48 5.81 -0.17 11.11
C LEU A 48 5.29 1.27 11.00
N LYS A 49 5.93 2.24 11.66
CA LYS A 49 5.54 3.67 11.54
C LYS A 49 5.50 4.13 10.08
N GLY A 50 6.52 3.78 9.30
CA GLY A 50 6.58 4.10 7.87
C GLY A 50 5.48 3.43 7.06
N ALA A 51 5.20 2.15 7.33
CA ALA A 51 4.15 1.39 6.65
C ALA A 51 2.74 1.89 6.98
N GLU A 52 2.48 2.28 8.23
CA GLU A 52 1.19 2.84 8.66
C GLU A 52 0.87 4.14 7.94
N SER A 53 1.81 5.09 7.90
CA SER A 53 1.65 6.35 7.18
C SER A 53 1.37 6.13 5.69
N ALA A 54 2.07 5.18 5.06
CA ALA A 54 1.86 4.83 3.66
C ALA A 54 0.48 4.19 3.41
N LEU A 55 0.03 3.30 4.29
CA LEU A 55 -1.28 2.65 4.22
C LEU A 55 -2.43 3.64 4.39
N ASP A 56 -2.32 4.55 5.37
CA ASP A 56 -3.34 5.55 5.64
C ASP A 56 -3.44 6.56 4.48
N ARG A 57 -2.31 6.95 3.88
CA ARG A 57 -2.29 7.77 2.66
C ARG A 57 -2.90 7.05 1.46
N ALA A 58 -2.62 5.75 1.30
CA ALA A 58 -3.19 4.95 0.21
C ALA A 58 -4.70 4.73 0.38
N GLY A 59 -5.17 4.60 1.63
CA GLY A 59 -6.59 4.55 1.98
C GLY A 59 -7.31 5.86 1.64
N ARG A 60 -6.75 7.01 2.03
CA ARG A 60 -7.31 8.34 1.72
C ARG A 60 -7.41 8.61 0.22
N LYS A 61 -6.41 8.16 -0.56
CA LYS A 61 -6.41 8.30 -2.03
C LYS A 61 -7.30 7.29 -2.75
N ASN A 62 -8.03 6.43 -2.02
CA ASN A 62 -8.79 5.31 -2.57
C ASN A 62 -7.97 4.37 -3.48
N LEU A 63 -6.64 4.34 -3.30
CA LEU A 63 -5.77 3.40 -4.03
C LEU A 63 -5.97 1.97 -3.52
N VAL A 64 -6.23 1.87 -2.22
CA VAL A 64 -6.62 0.68 -1.47
C VAL A 64 -7.88 1.04 -0.69
N HIS A 65 -8.84 0.12 -0.59
CA HIS A 65 -10.06 0.37 0.18
C HIS A 65 -9.71 0.60 1.67
N ARG A 66 -10.39 1.56 2.32
CA ARG A 66 -10.16 1.91 3.74
C ARG A 66 -10.13 0.70 4.68
N ASN A 67 -11.07 -0.24 4.51
CA ASN A 67 -11.11 -1.46 5.33
C ASN A 67 -9.92 -2.39 5.04
N THR A 68 -9.42 -2.41 3.80
CA THR A 68 -8.23 -3.20 3.46
C THR A 68 -6.97 -2.57 4.05
N ALA A 69 -6.87 -1.24 4.06
CA ALA A 69 -5.78 -0.53 4.75
C ALA A 69 -5.81 -0.83 6.26
N ALA A 70 -6.97 -0.67 6.91
CA ALA A 70 -7.15 -0.98 8.34
C ALA A 70 -6.82 -2.45 8.67
N ARG A 71 -7.29 -3.40 7.86
CA ARG A 71 -6.99 -4.83 8.02
C ARG A 71 -5.48 -5.11 7.91
N THR A 72 -4.81 -4.46 6.95
CA THR A 72 -3.36 -4.63 6.75
C THR A 72 -2.58 -4.04 7.93
N LYS A 73 -2.98 -2.85 8.42
CA LYS A 73 -2.41 -2.20 9.60
C LYS A 73 -2.50 -3.11 10.84
N SER A 74 -3.69 -3.63 11.13
CA SER A 74 -3.91 -4.56 12.25
C SER A 74 -3.02 -5.82 12.15
N ARG A 75 -2.90 -6.40 10.95
CA ARG A 75 -2.04 -7.60 10.74
C ARG A 75 -0.55 -7.30 10.91
N LEU A 76 -0.10 -6.12 10.47
CA LEU A 76 1.30 -5.70 10.64
C LEU A 76 1.64 -5.44 12.10
N ALA A 77 0.75 -4.78 12.85
CA ALA A 77 0.93 -4.59 14.29
C ALA A 77 1.05 -5.92 15.04
N LYS A 78 0.19 -6.90 14.71
CA LYS A 78 0.30 -8.25 15.28
C LYS A 78 1.63 -8.94 14.94
N ALA A 79 2.12 -8.77 13.71
CA ALA A 79 3.39 -9.36 13.29
C ALA A 79 4.58 -8.71 14.03
N ALA A 80 4.62 -7.38 14.14
CA ALA A 80 5.67 -6.66 14.87
C ALA A 80 5.68 -7.05 16.36
N ASN A 81 4.51 -7.15 16.99
CA ASN A 81 4.40 -7.59 18.38
C ASN A 81 4.86 -9.04 18.60
N LYS A 82 4.77 -9.90 17.57
CA LYS A 82 5.31 -11.27 17.65
C LYS A 82 6.84 -11.26 17.66
N VAL A 83 7.46 -10.40 16.85
CA VAL A 83 8.92 -10.22 16.85
C VAL A 83 9.41 -9.65 18.17
N ALA A 84 8.64 -8.74 18.79
CA ALA A 84 8.99 -8.16 20.10
C ALA A 84 8.86 -9.13 21.29
N LYS A 85 8.12 -10.23 21.14
CA LYS A 85 7.91 -11.25 22.18
C LYS A 85 8.82 -12.47 22.03
N ALA A 86 9.49 -12.61 20.89
CA ALA A 86 10.48 -13.64 20.62
C ALA A 86 11.86 -13.13 21.05
#